data_AF-A0A945R0I2-F1
#
_entry.id   AF-A0A945R0I2-F1
#
_cell.length_a   1.000
_cell.length_b   1.000
_cell.length_c   1.000
_cell.angle_alpha   90.00
_cell.angle_beta   90.00
_cell.angle_gamma   90.00
#
_symmetry.space_group_name_H-M   'P 1'
#
loop_
_entity.id
_entity.type
_entity.pdbx_description
1 polymer ?
#
loop_
_entity_poly.entity_id
_entity_poly.type
_entity_poly.pdbx_seq_one_letter_code
_entity_poly.pdbx_strand_id
1 'polypeptide(L)'
;QVVPVLLRLMDLFPENGSDTLLLTLIVFRFIQGFTVVQALVSFGSMVADLVDQHELETGMRQEGIFFGAVSFANKTTTGLGTLVGGVALDLINWPTGTAIKSAADVPPDTLFNLGLLFGPIVSGFAIVSVWCYSHYNLTREQHQDILNKLEAKREPNPA
;
A
#
# COMPACT_ATOMS: atom_id res chain seq x y z
N GLN A 1 3.84 -4.77 -7.21
CA GLN A 1 4.06 -3.62 -8.12
C GLN A 1 5.51 -3.50 -8.57
N VAL A 2 6.47 -3.53 -7.63
CA VAL A 2 7.91 -3.34 -7.93
C VAL A 2 8.60 -4.57 -8.51
N VAL A 3 8.07 -5.77 -8.27
CA VAL A 3 8.73 -7.04 -8.63
C VAL A 3 9.06 -7.15 -10.13
N PRO A 4 8.16 -6.87 -11.09
CA PRO A 4 8.52 -6.91 -12.51
C PRO A 4 9.62 -5.90 -12.89
N VAL A 5 9.62 -4.72 -12.26
CA VAL A 5 10.62 -3.67 -12.51
C VAL A 5 11.98 -4.10 -11.99
N LEU A 6 12.05 -4.66 -10.78
CA LEU A 6 13.29 -5.19 -10.20
C LEU A 6 13.83 -6.37 -11.02
N LEU A 7 12.98 -7.31 -11.42
CA LEU A 7 13.38 -8.43 -12.27
C LEU A 7 13.90 -7.93 -13.63
N ARG A 8 13.31 -6.85 -14.17
CA ARG A 8 13.79 -6.24 -15.42
C ARG A 8 15.13 -5.55 -15.26
N LEU A 9 15.38 -4.88 -14.13
CA LEU A 9 16.69 -4.28 -13.81
C LEU A 9 17.79 -5.33 -13.60
N MET A 10 17.42 -6.57 -13.24
CA MET A 10 18.33 -7.71 -13.08
C MET A 10 18.47 -8.57 -14.35
N ASP A 11 17.91 -8.13 -15.49
CA ASP A 11 17.86 -8.89 -16.75
C ASP A 11 17.19 -10.28 -16.64
N LEU A 12 16.37 -10.50 -15.61
CA LEU A 12 15.63 -11.76 -15.37
C LEU A 12 14.19 -11.72 -15.92
N PHE A 13 13.80 -10.66 -16.61
CA PHE A 13 12.44 -10.44 -17.10
C PHE A 13 12.36 -10.48 -18.63
N PRO A 14 11.26 -11.00 -19.24
CA PRO A 14 11.13 -11.14 -20.68
C PRO A 14 11.41 -9.84 -21.45
N GLU A 15 11.97 -9.96 -22.65
CA GLU A 15 12.28 -8.82 -23.50
C GLU A 15 11.01 -8.10 -23.98
N ASN A 16 11.17 -6.78 -24.20
CA ASN A 16 10.14 -5.91 -24.74
C ASN A 16 9.75 -6.39 -26.15
N GLY A 17 8.48 -6.71 -26.36
CA GLY A 17 7.96 -7.21 -27.65
C GLY A 17 7.82 -8.74 -27.72
N SER A 18 8.19 -9.49 -26.68
CA SER A 18 7.89 -10.93 -26.61
C SER A 18 6.41 -11.19 -26.30
N ASP A 19 5.81 -12.20 -26.93
CA ASP A 19 4.43 -12.63 -26.66
C ASP A 19 4.23 -13.04 -25.18
N THR A 20 5.29 -13.54 -24.55
CA THR A 20 5.32 -13.94 -23.14
C THR A 20 5.26 -12.76 -22.17
N LEU A 21 5.74 -11.57 -22.56
CA LEU A 21 5.79 -10.40 -21.69
C LEU A 21 4.41 -10.00 -21.16
N LEU A 22 3.44 -9.93 -22.07
CA LEU A 22 2.08 -9.54 -21.74
C LEU A 22 1.45 -10.54 -20.76
N LEU A 23 1.61 -11.84 -21.01
CA LEU A 23 1.07 -12.89 -20.14
C LEU A 23 1.71 -12.84 -18.75
N THR A 24 3.03 -12.70 -18.67
CA THR A 24 3.74 -12.57 -17.39
C THR A 24 3.28 -11.32 -16.63
N LEU A 25 3.15 -10.16 -17.29
CA LEU A 25 2.65 -8.94 -16.66
C LEU A 25 1.22 -9.08 -16.14
N ILE A 26 0.33 -9.72 -16.90
CA ILE A 26 -1.05 -9.99 -16.46
C ILE A 26 -1.05 -10.84 -15.20
N VAL A 27 -0.26 -11.93 -15.15
CA VAL A 27 -0.18 -12.79 -13.97
C VAL A 27 0.33 -12.01 -12.75
N PHE A 28 1.40 -11.23 -12.89
CA PHE A 28 1.90 -10.40 -11.80
C PHE A 28 0.88 -9.36 -11.34
N ARG A 29 0.15 -8.72 -12.27
CA ARG A 29 -0.90 -7.75 -11.93
C ARG A 29 -2.10 -8.38 -11.26
N PHE A 30 -2.47 -9.59 -11.66
CA PHE A 30 -3.55 -10.35 -11.04
C PHE A 30 -3.21 -10.71 -9.59
N ILE A 31 -2.03 -11.31 -9.35
CA ILE A 31 -1.55 -11.65 -8.01
C ILE A 31 -1.43 -10.39 -7.14
N GLN A 32 -0.89 -9.31 -7.71
CA GLN A 32 -0.82 -8.02 -7.03
C GLN A 32 -2.22 -7.53 -6.62
N GLY A 33 -3.17 -7.53 -7.54
CA GLY A 33 -4.53 -7.05 -7.29
C GLY A 33 -5.19 -7.82 -6.15
N PHE A 34 -5.09 -9.15 -6.18
CA PHE A 34 -5.61 -10.01 -5.11
C PHE A 34 -4.99 -9.66 -3.75
N THR A 35 -3.66 -9.54 -3.69
CA THR A 35 -2.94 -9.25 -2.44
C THR A 35 -3.28 -7.86 -1.88
N VAL A 36 -3.37 -6.85 -2.75
CA VAL A 36 -3.68 -5.47 -2.34
C VAL A 36 -5.11 -5.37 -1.81
N VAL A 37 -6.08 -5.99 -2.47
CA VAL A 37 -7.47 -5.97 -2.01
C VAL A 37 -7.60 -6.67 -0.65
N GLN A 38 -6.95 -7.82 -0.48
CA GLN A 38 -6.92 -8.52 0.81
C GLN A 38 -6.34 -7.61 1.92
N ALA A 39 -5.21 -6.96 1.67
CA ALA A 39 -4.59 -6.06 2.64
C ALA A 39 -5.48 -4.86 3.00
N LEU A 40 -6.18 -4.27 2.03
CA LEU A 40 -7.10 -3.15 2.26
C LEU A 40 -8.29 -3.56 3.14
N VAL A 41 -8.88 -4.73 2.88
CA VAL A 41 -9.99 -5.25 3.69
C VAL A 41 -9.51 -5.58 5.11
N SER A 42 -8.36 -6.25 5.25
CA SER A 42 -7.77 -6.54 6.56
C SER A 42 -7.46 -5.27 7.35
N PHE A 43 -6.89 -4.25 6.71
CA PHE A 43 -6.61 -2.97 7.35
C PHE A 43 -7.89 -2.29 7.88
N GLY A 44 -8.98 -2.32 7.11
CA GLY A 44 -10.28 -1.80 7.56
C GLY A 44 -10.79 -2.51 8.81
N SER A 45 -10.67 -3.84 8.86
CA SER A 45 -11.01 -4.64 10.06
C SER A 45 -10.13 -4.27 11.25
N MET A 46 -8.82 -4.17 11.06
CA MET A 46 -7.87 -3.82 12.13
C MET A 46 -8.18 -2.45 12.74
N VAL A 47 -8.59 -1.47 11.94
CA VAL A 47 -8.99 -0.15 12.45
C VAL A 47 -10.26 -0.25 13.29
N ALA A 48 -11.24 -1.07 12.88
CA ALA A 48 -12.43 -1.31 13.70
C ALA A 48 -12.09 -2.01 15.02
N ASP A 49 -11.23 -3.03 14.98
CA ASP A 49 -10.79 -3.76 16.18
C ASP A 49 -10.07 -2.84 17.18
N LEU A 50 -9.25 -1.90 16.68
CA LEU A 50 -8.58 -0.88 17.50
C LEU A 50 -9.58 0.10 18.12
N VAL A 51 -10.63 0.47 17.40
CA VAL A 51 -11.69 1.33 17.94
C VAL A 51 -12.42 0.61 19.08
N ASP A 52 -12.76 -0.66 18.91
CA ASP A 52 -13.44 -1.45 19.94
C ASP A 52 -12.54 -1.66 21.17
N GLN A 53 -11.24 -1.91 20.97
CA GLN A 53 -10.27 -1.97 22.07
C GLN A 53 -10.20 -0.63 22.83
N HIS A 54 -10.13 0.48 22.10
CA HIS A 54 -10.08 1.82 22.70
C HIS A 54 -11.37 2.16 23.45
N GLU A 55 -12.54 1.75 22.93
CA GLU A 55 -13.83 1.87 23.63
C GLU A 55 -13.82 1.06 24.94
N LEU A 56 -13.23 -0.14 24.94
CA LEU A 56 -13.13 -0.97 26.14
C LEU A 56 -12.30 -0.28 27.23
N GLU A 57 -11.14 0.26 26.86
CA GLU A 57 -10.17 0.88 27.76
C GLU A 57 -10.64 2.25 28.28
N THR A 58 -11.25 3.06 27.41
CA THR A 58 -11.62 4.46 27.73
C THR A 58 -13.09 4.65 28.07
N GLY A 59 -13.96 3.71 27.69
CA GLY A 59 -15.41 3.85 27.78
C GLY A 59 -16.02 4.83 26.76
N MET A 60 -15.21 5.41 25.85
CA MET A 60 -15.66 6.36 24.84
C MET A 60 -15.55 5.77 23.44
N ARG A 61 -16.64 5.75 22.68
CA ARG A 61 -16.64 5.34 21.27
C ARG A 61 -16.13 6.50 20.39
N GLN A 62 -14.92 6.38 19.87
CA GLN A 62 -14.22 7.46 19.12
C GLN A 62 -13.97 7.14 17.64
N GLU A 63 -14.88 6.41 16.99
CA GLU A 63 -14.80 6.02 15.57
C GLU A 63 -14.40 7.17 14.63
N GLY A 64 -15.02 8.34 14.78
CA GLY A 64 -14.80 9.48 13.91
C GLY A 64 -13.37 10.01 13.93
N ILE A 65 -12.68 9.92 15.07
CA ILE A 65 -11.29 10.37 15.21
C ILE A 65 -10.36 9.39 14.50
N PHE A 66 -10.55 8.08 14.69
CA PHE A 66 -9.78 7.04 14.01
C PHE A 66 -9.96 7.11 12.50
N PHE A 67 -11.20 7.16 12.02
CA PHE A 67 -11.48 7.26 10.58
C PHE A 67 -10.98 8.59 9.99
N GLY A 68 -11.07 9.68 10.74
CA GLY A 68 -10.51 10.99 10.38
C GLY A 68 -8.99 10.94 10.23
N ALA A 69 -8.28 10.33 11.19
CA ALA A 69 -6.82 10.17 11.14
C ALA A 69 -6.37 9.31 9.96
N VAL A 70 -7.03 8.17 9.72
CA VAL A 70 -6.77 7.29 8.57
C VAL A 70 -7.00 8.03 7.25
N SER A 71 -8.12 8.74 7.14
CA SER A 71 -8.45 9.52 5.93
C SER A 71 -7.45 10.64 5.67
N PHE A 72 -7.03 11.34 6.73
CA PHE A 72 -6.01 12.37 6.65
C PHE A 72 -4.66 11.81 6.22
N ALA A 73 -4.24 10.68 6.80
CA ALA A 73 -3.00 10.00 6.42
C ALA A 73 -3.02 9.57 4.94
N ASN A 74 -4.14 9.02 4.45
CA ASN A 74 -4.30 8.64 3.04
C ASN A 74 -4.19 9.85 2.09
N LYS A 75 -4.85 10.96 2.41
CA LYS A 75 -4.77 12.20 1.61
C LYS A 75 -3.36 12.78 1.60
N THR A 76 -2.72 12.84 2.78
CA THR A 76 -1.35 13.33 2.91
C THR A 76 -0.38 12.46 2.11
N THR A 77 -0.51 11.14 2.20
CA THR A 77 0.31 10.19 1.43
C THR A 77 0.10 10.36 -0.07
N THR A 78 -1.14 10.54 -0.52
CA THR A 78 -1.45 10.73 -1.94
C THR A 78 -0.90 12.06 -2.47
N GLY A 79 -1.10 13.15 -1.73
CA GLY A 79 -0.61 14.48 -2.10
C GLY A 79 0.92 14.55 -2.12
N LEU A 80 1.57 14.15 -1.02
CA LEU A 80 3.03 14.13 -0.92
C LEU A 80 3.65 13.13 -1.89
N GLY A 81 3.07 11.94 -2.04
CA GLY A 81 3.57 10.92 -2.98
C GLY A 81 3.52 11.41 -4.43
N THR A 82 2.47 12.13 -4.82
CA THR A 82 2.37 12.72 -6.16
C THR A 82 3.40 13.83 -6.36
N LEU A 83 3.60 14.69 -5.36
CA LEU A 83 4.62 15.75 -5.41
C LEU A 83 6.02 15.17 -5.54
N VAL A 84 6.37 14.20 -4.68
CA VAL A 84 7.67 13.51 -4.72
C VAL A 84 7.86 12.80 -6.06
N GLY A 85 6.81 12.16 -6.57
CA GLY A 85 6.83 11.55 -7.91
C GLY A 85 7.11 12.56 -9.03
N GLY A 86 6.48 13.74 -8.98
CA GLY A 86 6.73 14.82 -9.93
C GLY A 86 8.18 15.32 -9.88
N VAL A 87 8.68 15.66 -8.69
CA VAL A 87 10.07 16.09 -8.50
C VAL A 87 11.06 15.02 -8.95
N ALA A 88 10.76 13.75 -8.70
CA ALA A 88 11.59 12.63 -9.15
C ALA A 88 11.66 12.53 -10.68
N LEU A 89 10.56 12.80 -11.38
CA LEU A 89 10.53 12.86 -12.85
C LEU A 89 11.32 14.05 -13.40
N ASP A 90 11.22 15.21 -12.75
CA ASP A 90 12.01 16.39 -13.12
C ASP A 90 13.52 16.13 -12.97
N LEU A 91 13.93 15.44 -11.90
CA LEU A 91 15.33 15.09 -11.65
C LEU A 91 15.96 14.21 -12.74
N ILE A 92 15.19 13.32 -13.37
CA ILE A 92 15.67 12.48 -14.48
C ILE A 92 15.49 13.12 -15.84
N ASN A 93 15.07 14.40 -15.90
CA ASN A 93 14.71 15.10 -17.13
C ASN A 93 13.74 14.27 -17.97
N TRP A 94 12.66 13.79 -17.35
CA TRP A 94 11.68 12.97 -18.03
C TRP A 94 11.19 13.67 -19.31
N PRO A 95 11.27 13.03 -20.50
CA PRO A 95 10.95 13.70 -21.74
C PRO A 95 9.46 14.00 -21.80
N THR A 96 9.13 15.26 -22.07
CA THR A 96 7.77 15.76 -22.17
C THR A 96 7.55 16.43 -23.53
N GLY A 97 6.30 16.44 -24.00
CA GLY A 97 5.90 17.12 -25.24
C GLY A 97 5.33 16.19 -26.30
N THR A 98 4.92 16.78 -27.42
CA THR A 98 4.18 16.11 -28.51
C THR A 98 5.03 15.15 -29.36
N ALA A 99 6.35 15.16 -29.15
CA ALA A 99 7.29 14.26 -29.82
C ALA A 99 7.29 12.84 -29.23
N ILE A 100 6.91 12.68 -27.95
CA ILE A 100 6.83 11.38 -27.28
C ILE A 100 5.42 10.81 -27.50
N LYS A 101 5.30 9.78 -28.34
CA LYS A 101 4.00 9.15 -28.67
C LYS A 101 3.87 7.74 -28.08
N SER A 102 5.01 7.13 -27.77
CA SER A 102 5.10 5.76 -27.24
C SER A 102 6.29 5.63 -26.29
N ALA A 103 6.32 4.53 -25.52
CA ALA A 103 7.45 4.21 -24.67
C ALA A 103 8.76 3.98 -25.45
N ALA A 104 8.68 3.69 -26.76
CA ALA A 104 9.86 3.53 -27.62
C ALA A 104 10.54 4.87 -27.96
N ASP A 105 9.84 5.99 -27.80
CA ASP A 105 10.37 7.33 -28.05
C ASP A 105 11.16 7.88 -26.85
N VAL A 106 11.16 7.16 -25.72
CA VAL A 106 11.88 7.53 -24.50
C VAL A 106 13.29 6.94 -24.56
N PRO A 107 14.35 7.73 -24.31
CA PRO A 107 15.72 7.22 -24.28
C PRO A 107 15.88 6.05 -23.30
N PRO A 108 16.61 4.97 -23.68
CA PRO A 108 16.82 3.81 -22.82
C PRO A 108 17.41 4.16 -21.45
N ASP A 109 18.36 5.10 -21.41
CA ASP A 109 18.99 5.56 -20.16
C ASP A 109 17.99 6.25 -19.22
N THR A 110 17.04 7.03 -19.76
CA THR A 110 15.98 7.67 -18.97
C THR A 110 14.98 6.65 -18.43
N LEU A 111 14.63 5.63 -19.21
CA LEU A 111 13.81 4.51 -18.75
C LEU A 111 14.49 3.71 -17.63
N PHE A 112 15.80 3.48 -17.77
CA PHE A 112 16.60 2.82 -16.73
C PHE A 112 16.62 3.66 -15.43
N ASN A 113 16.87 4.97 -15.54
CA ASN A 113 16.85 5.89 -14.40
C ASN A 113 15.47 5.95 -13.73
N LEU A 114 14.38 5.92 -14.51
CA LEU A 114 13.02 5.80 -13.96
C LEU A 114 12.85 4.49 -13.19
N GLY A 115 13.34 3.37 -13.74
CA GLY A 115 13.34 2.08 -13.07
C GLY A 115 14.13 2.09 -11.76
N LEU A 116 15.29 2.75 -11.72
CA LEU A 116 16.14 2.88 -10.55
C LEU A 116 15.55 3.82 -9.48
N LEU A 117 14.79 4.84 -9.88
CA LEU A 117 14.03 5.65 -8.92
C LEU A 117 12.83 4.86 -8.39
N PHE A 118 12.03 4.28 -9.27
CA PHE A 118 10.80 3.59 -8.86
C PHE A 118 11.06 2.31 -8.08
N GLY A 119 11.96 1.46 -8.55
CA GLY A 119 12.23 0.14 -7.95
C GLY A 119 12.72 0.24 -6.50
N PRO A 120 13.96 0.70 -6.26
CA PRO A 120 14.53 0.92 -4.93
C PRO A 120 13.69 1.74 -3.98
N ILE A 121 13.21 2.94 -4.38
CA ILE A 121 12.51 3.84 -3.45
C ILE A 121 11.19 3.22 -2.99
N VAL A 122 10.37 2.73 -3.93
CA VAL A 122 9.07 2.11 -3.58
C VAL A 122 9.28 0.80 -2.81
N SER A 123 10.33 0.04 -3.13
CA SER A 123 10.68 -1.18 -2.37
C SER A 123 11.09 -0.85 -0.94
N GLY A 124 11.83 0.24 -0.72
CA GLY A 124 12.18 0.74 0.61
C GLY A 124 10.94 1.03 1.45
N PHE A 125 9.96 1.76 0.89
CA PHE A 125 8.68 2.00 1.57
C PHE A 125 7.89 0.72 1.85
N ALA A 126 7.96 -0.27 0.96
CA ALA A 126 7.33 -1.56 1.18
C ALA A 126 7.96 -2.32 2.36
N ILE A 127 9.29 -2.29 2.49
CA ILE A 127 10.01 -2.90 3.62
C ILE A 127 9.61 -2.22 4.94
N VAL A 128 9.58 -0.88 4.97
CA VAL A 128 9.13 -0.13 6.16
C VAL A 128 7.69 -0.49 6.52
N SER A 129 6.82 -0.64 5.53
CA SER A 129 5.43 -1.03 5.75
C SER A 129 5.32 -2.43 6.36
N VAL A 130 6.05 -3.42 5.83
CA VAL A 130 6.11 -4.79 6.39
C VAL A 130 6.63 -4.78 7.82
N TRP A 131 7.65 -3.96 8.10
CA TRP A 131 8.17 -3.77 9.46
C TRP A 131 7.12 -3.18 10.40
N CYS A 132 6.33 -2.19 9.96
CA CYS A 132 5.22 -1.67 10.78
C CYS A 132 4.16 -2.75 11.05
N TYR A 133 3.78 -3.54 10.03
CA TYR A 133 2.82 -4.63 10.18
C TYR A 133 3.32 -5.74 11.12
N SER A 134 4.62 -6.01 11.16
CA SER A 134 5.16 -7.05 12.06
C SER A 134 5.06 -6.70 13.55
N HIS A 135 4.75 -5.44 13.89
CA HIS A 135 4.53 -5.02 15.27
C HIS A 135 3.04 -5.10 15.67
N TYR A 136 2.14 -5.44 14.74
CA TYR A 136 0.72 -5.63 15.04
C TYR A 136 0.52 -6.98 15.75
N ASN A 137 0.26 -6.93 17.05
CA ASN A 137 0.18 -8.11 17.92
C ASN A 137 -1.23 -8.43 18.43
N LEU A 138 -2.30 -8.03 17.71
CA LEU A 138 -3.66 -8.38 18.12
C LEU A 138 -3.97 -9.82 17.72
N THR A 139 -3.98 -10.71 18.71
CA THR A 139 -4.35 -12.12 18.50
C THR A 139 -5.88 -12.29 18.46
N ARG A 140 -6.35 -13.34 17.79
CA ARG A 140 -7.78 -13.69 17.74
C ARG A 140 -8.38 -13.90 19.15
N GLU A 141 -7.59 -14.44 20.06
CA GLU A 141 -7.98 -14.68 21.46
C GLU A 141 -8.19 -13.36 22.20
N GLN A 142 -7.27 -12.40 22.04
CA GLN A 142 -7.41 -11.05 22.62
C GLN A 142 -8.61 -10.30 22.03
N HIS A 143 -8.84 -10.41 20.72
CA HIS A 143 -9.99 -9.80 20.07
C HIS A 143 -11.31 -10.38 20.61
N GLN A 144 -11.40 -11.70 20.77
CA GLN A 144 -12.59 -12.35 21.34
C GLN A 144 -12.84 -11.93 22.79
N ASP A 145 -11.78 -11.78 23.61
CA ASP A 145 -11.89 -11.31 24.98
C ASP A 145 -12.39 -9.85 25.06
N ILE A 146 -11.94 -8.99 24.12
CA ILE A 146 -12.44 -7.60 24.00
C ILE A 146 -13.93 -7.59 23.71
N LEU A 147 -14.39 -8.39 22.75
CA LEU A 147 -15.82 -8.48 22.40
C LEU A 147 -16.67 -8.95 23.58
N ASN A 148 -16.25 -10.00 24.27
CA ASN A 148 -16.95 -10.52 25.44
C ASN A 148 -17.08 -9.47 26.56
N LYS A 149 -16.02 -8.69 26.80
CA LYS A 149 -16.03 -7.63 27.81
C LYS A 149 -16.91 -6.43 27.42
N LEU A 150 -16.99 -6.11 26.13
CA LEU A 150 -17.90 -5.08 25.62
C LEU A 150 -19.36 -5.53 25.71
N GLU A 151 -19.67 -6.79 25.40
CA GLU A 151 -21.00 -7.37 25.58
C GLU A 151 -21.44 -7.35 27.05
N ALA A 152 -20.56 -7.77 27.98
CA ALA A 152 -20.84 -7.73 29.40
C ALA A 152 -21.09 -6.31 29.94
N LYS A 153 -20.49 -5.27 29.34
CA LYS A 153 -20.78 -3.86 29.66
C LYS A 153 -22.10 -3.36 29.05
N ARG A 154 -22.58 -3.99 27.98
CA ARG A 154 -23.82 -3.63 27.27
C ARG A 154 -25.04 -4.35 27.82
N GLU A 155 -24.87 -5.53 28.43
CA GLU A 155 -25.97 -6.17 29.16
C GLU A 155 -26.36 -5.29 30.36
N PRO A 156 -27.62 -4.83 30.44
CA PRO A 156 -28.08 -4.02 31.55
C PRO A 156 -28.02 -4.89 32.80
N ASN A 157 -27.29 -4.43 33.82
CA ASN A 157 -27.31 -5.00 35.16
C ASN A 157 -28.78 -5.29 35.54
N PRO A 158 -29.19 -6.56 35.76
CA PRO A 158 -30.55 -6.85 36.18
C PRO A 158 -30.74 -6.17 37.54
N ALA A 159 -31.64 -5.19 37.55
CA ALA A 159 -32.00 -4.40 38.72
C ALA A 159 -32.60 -5.27 39.84
#